data_AF-A0AAW9BPQ2-F1
#
_entry.id   AF-A0AAW9BPQ2-F1
#
_cell.length_a   1.000
_cell.length_b   1.000
_cell.length_c   1.000
_cell.angle_alpha   90.00
_cell.angle_beta   90.00
_cell.angle_gamma   90.00
#
_symmetry.space_group_name_H-M   'P 1'
#
loop_
_entity.id
_entity.type
_entity.pdbx_description
1 polymer ?
#
loop_
_entity_poly.entity_id
_entity_poly.type
_entity_poly.pdbx_seq_one_letter_code
_entity_poly.pdbx_strand_id
1 'polypeptide(L)'
;HILPRDVVQAHEVGDIHYHDLDYAPFFPMFNCMLIDLKGMLTHGFKMGNAEIDTPKSISTATAVTAQIIAQVASHIYGGTTINRIDEVLAPYVMTSYEKHLEIAKEWNIAEPEEFAKARTEKECYDAFQSLEYEVNTLHTANGQTPFVTFGFGLGTSWASRLIQQSILKNRIAGLGKNRKTAVFPKLVFGIKDGLNHKAEDPNY
;
A
#
# COMPACT_ATOMS: atom_id res chain seq x y z
N HIS A 1 32.32 -23.14 -7.66
CA HIS A 1 31.39 -22.58 -6.68
C HIS A 1 30.96 -21.21 -7.17
N ILE A 2 29.67 -20.86 -7.06
CA ILE A 2 29.19 -19.52 -7.42
C ILE A 2 29.69 -18.48 -6.39
N LEU A 3 29.82 -18.89 -5.12
CA LEU A 3 30.44 -18.10 -4.06
C LEU A 3 31.93 -18.49 -3.85
N PRO A 4 32.79 -17.54 -3.42
CA PRO A 4 34.14 -17.83 -2.95
C PRO A 4 34.16 -18.85 -1.79
N ARG A 5 35.19 -19.71 -1.73
CA ARG A 5 35.25 -20.82 -0.75
C ARG A 5 35.38 -20.35 0.69
N ASP A 6 36.15 -19.29 0.91
CA ASP A 6 36.31 -18.61 2.20
C ASP A 6 34.97 -18.09 2.74
N VAL A 7 34.13 -17.51 1.88
CA VAL A 7 32.77 -17.06 2.23
C VAL A 7 31.87 -18.23 2.63
N VAL A 8 31.90 -19.33 1.86
CA VAL A 8 31.11 -20.53 2.17
C VAL A 8 31.51 -21.12 3.52
N GLN A 9 32.82 -21.29 3.74
CA GLN A 9 33.33 -21.85 5.00
C GLN A 9 32.93 -20.97 6.20
N ALA A 10 33.10 -19.65 6.09
CA ALA A 10 32.74 -18.72 7.14
C ALA A 10 31.23 -18.74 7.45
N HIS A 11 30.37 -18.97 6.44
CA HIS A 11 28.93 -19.17 6.65
C HIS A 11 28.61 -20.50 7.36
N GLU A 12 29.24 -21.60 6.94
CA GLU A 12 29.00 -22.94 7.48
C GLU A 12 29.43 -23.08 8.95
N VAL A 13 30.54 -22.44 9.34
CA VAL A 13 31.02 -22.44 10.74
C VAL A 13 30.35 -21.38 11.61
N GLY A 14 29.53 -20.50 11.02
CA GLY A 14 28.80 -19.45 11.72
C GLY A 14 29.62 -18.19 12.04
N ASP A 15 30.80 -18.00 11.44
CA ASP A 15 31.57 -16.76 11.56
C ASP A 15 30.85 -15.58 10.88
N ILE A 16 30.12 -15.86 9.79
CA ILE A 16 29.21 -14.93 9.12
C ILE A 16 27.89 -15.62 8.79
N HIS A 17 26.89 -14.83 8.39
CA HIS A 17 25.65 -15.35 7.84
C HIS A 17 25.34 -14.67 6.50
N TYR A 18 25.42 -15.42 5.40
CA TYR A 18 24.96 -14.97 4.10
C TYR A 18 23.44 -15.18 4.03
N HIS A 19 22.68 -14.09 4.15
CA HIS A 19 21.22 -14.13 4.11
C HIS A 19 20.69 -14.57 2.74
N ASP A 20 19.52 -15.21 2.73
CA ASP A 20 18.76 -15.55 1.52
C ASP A 20 19.54 -16.43 0.53
N LEU A 21 20.39 -17.32 1.05
CA LEU A 21 21.28 -18.22 0.28
C LEU A 21 20.49 -19.20 -0.61
N ASP A 22 19.21 -19.43 -0.31
CA ASP A 22 18.26 -20.20 -1.10
C ASP A 22 17.76 -19.45 -2.35
N TYR A 23 18.00 -18.14 -2.45
CA TYR A 23 17.73 -17.31 -3.63
C TYR A 23 19.00 -16.78 -4.30
N ALA A 24 19.82 -16.06 -3.53
CA ALA A 24 21.04 -15.41 -4.00
C ALA A 24 22.28 -16.25 -3.65
N PRO A 25 23.29 -16.35 -4.54
CA PRO A 25 23.43 -15.66 -5.82
C PRO A 25 22.89 -16.44 -7.04
N PHE A 26 22.17 -17.55 -6.83
CA PHE A 26 21.74 -18.42 -7.94
C PHE A 26 20.77 -17.69 -8.89
N PHE A 27 19.81 -16.95 -8.33
CA PHE A 27 18.96 -16.03 -9.07
C PHE A 27 19.40 -14.58 -8.85
N PRO A 28 19.43 -13.73 -9.89
CA PRO A 28 19.78 -12.31 -9.77
C PRO A 28 18.60 -11.49 -9.21
N MET A 29 18.02 -11.95 -8.09
CA MET A 29 16.96 -11.25 -7.38
C MET A 29 17.55 -10.24 -6.39
N PHE A 30 16.78 -9.21 -6.07
CA PHE A 30 17.13 -8.23 -5.06
C PHE A 30 16.45 -8.55 -3.72
N ASN A 31 16.93 -7.91 -2.64
CA ASN A 31 16.36 -8.03 -1.31
C ASN A 31 15.08 -7.17 -1.16
N CYS A 32 15.15 -6.07 -0.42
CA CYS A 32 13.99 -5.20 -0.16
C CYS A 32 13.96 -4.00 -1.13
N MET A 33 12.79 -3.37 -1.29
CA MET A 33 12.68 -2.11 -2.03
C MET A 33 11.53 -1.20 -1.56
N LEU A 34 11.65 0.09 -1.93
CA LEU A 34 10.54 1.04 -1.98
C LEU A 34 9.93 1.00 -3.38
N ILE A 35 8.65 0.67 -3.51
CA ILE A 35 7.96 0.70 -4.80
C ILE A 35 7.70 2.17 -5.16
N ASP A 36 8.08 2.59 -6.36
CA ASP A 36 7.67 3.88 -6.94
C ASP A 36 6.20 3.81 -7.41
N LEU A 37 5.29 3.66 -6.45
CA LEU A 37 3.86 3.55 -6.75
C LEU A 37 3.35 4.81 -7.45
N LYS A 38 3.88 5.98 -7.07
CA LYS A 38 3.50 7.26 -7.69
C LYS A 38 3.81 7.24 -9.18
N GLY A 39 5.06 6.96 -9.55
CA GLY A 39 5.47 6.94 -10.96
C GLY A 39 4.68 5.92 -11.79
N MET A 40 4.42 4.73 -11.23
CA MET A 40 3.63 3.69 -11.89
C MET A 40 2.17 4.13 -12.14
N LEU A 41 1.51 4.71 -11.13
CA LEU A 41 0.10 5.09 -11.25
C LEU A 41 -0.11 6.42 -12.01
N THR A 42 0.91 7.24 -12.24
CA THR A 42 0.78 8.51 -12.99
C THR A 42 1.15 8.41 -14.47
N HIS A 43 2.06 7.50 -14.85
CA HIS A 43 2.55 7.40 -16.23
C HIS A 43 2.01 6.18 -16.98
N GLY A 44 1.25 5.33 -16.28
CA GLY A 44 0.88 4.02 -16.78
C GLY A 44 2.07 3.07 -16.78
N PHE A 45 1.77 1.77 -16.83
CA PHE A 45 2.77 0.71 -16.83
C PHE A 45 2.18 -0.59 -17.36
N LYS A 46 3.03 -1.53 -17.76
CA LYS A 46 2.60 -2.87 -18.14
C LYS A 46 2.66 -3.82 -16.95
N MET A 47 1.58 -4.54 -16.68
CA MET A 47 1.52 -5.57 -15.64
C MET A 47 0.97 -6.87 -16.24
N GLY A 48 1.82 -7.90 -16.30
CA GLY A 48 1.51 -9.11 -17.05
C GLY A 48 1.22 -8.78 -18.52
N ASN A 49 -0.02 -9.07 -18.95
CA ASN A 49 -0.47 -8.81 -20.32
C ASN A 49 -1.24 -7.49 -20.48
N ALA A 50 -1.50 -6.76 -19.39
CA ALA A 50 -2.31 -5.55 -19.42
C ALA A 50 -1.44 -4.29 -19.42
N GLU A 51 -1.81 -3.31 -20.24
CA GLU A 51 -1.35 -1.93 -20.12
C GLU A 51 -2.29 -1.22 -19.15
N ILE A 52 -1.76 -0.87 -17.98
CA ILE A 52 -2.49 -0.19 -16.92
C ILE A 52 -2.33 1.31 -17.13
N ASP A 53 -3.45 2.01 -17.32
CA ASP A 53 -3.51 3.48 -17.32
C ASP A 53 -3.75 4.02 -15.91
N THR A 54 -3.57 5.33 -15.75
CA THR A 54 -3.81 6.08 -14.52
C THR A 54 -5.21 5.77 -13.95
N PRO A 55 -5.31 5.23 -12.71
CA PRO A 55 -6.59 4.92 -12.09
C PRO A 55 -7.52 6.12 -12.04
N LYS A 56 -8.83 5.88 -12.22
CA LYS A 56 -9.86 6.92 -12.21
C LYS A 56 -10.73 6.90 -10.95
N SER A 57 -10.33 6.18 -9.90
CA SER A 57 -11.00 6.17 -8.59
C SER A 57 -10.05 5.61 -7.54
N ILE A 58 -10.31 5.90 -6.26
CA ILE A 58 -9.53 5.32 -5.16
C ILE A 58 -9.66 3.79 -5.13
N SER A 59 -10.85 3.25 -5.43
CA SER A 59 -11.08 1.80 -5.47
C SER A 59 -10.22 1.10 -6.52
N THR A 60 -10.12 1.67 -7.72
CA THR A 60 -9.24 1.11 -8.76
C THR A 60 -7.77 1.28 -8.40
N ALA A 61 -7.39 2.41 -7.81
CA ALA A 61 -6.01 2.66 -7.42
C ALA A 61 -5.51 1.65 -6.36
N THR A 62 -6.33 1.34 -5.34
CA THR A 62 -5.94 0.35 -4.32
C THR A 62 -5.91 -1.08 -4.86
N ALA A 63 -6.85 -1.45 -5.74
CA ALA A 63 -6.85 -2.77 -6.39
C ALA A 63 -5.60 -2.99 -7.27
N VAL A 64 -5.19 -1.97 -8.03
CA VAL A 64 -3.94 -2.01 -8.81
C VAL A 64 -2.74 -2.06 -7.86
N THR A 65 -2.77 -1.31 -6.75
CA THR A 65 -1.71 -1.32 -5.73
C THR A 65 -1.50 -2.71 -5.14
N ALA A 66 -2.56 -3.45 -4.81
CA ALA A 66 -2.47 -4.83 -4.30
C ALA A 66 -1.81 -5.78 -5.31
N GLN A 67 -2.15 -5.65 -6.59
CA GLN A 67 -1.55 -6.43 -7.66
C GLN A 67 -0.06 -6.11 -7.83
N ILE A 68 0.32 -4.83 -7.79
CA ILE A 68 1.73 -4.42 -7.82
C ILE A 68 2.50 -5.04 -6.64
N ILE A 69 1.95 -5.02 -5.42
CA ILE A 69 2.57 -5.63 -4.24
C ILE A 69 2.84 -7.12 -4.48
N ALA A 70 1.85 -7.87 -4.96
CA ALA A 70 1.99 -9.30 -5.22
C ALA A 70 3.05 -9.59 -6.30
N GLN A 71 3.08 -8.78 -7.37
CA GLN A 71 4.08 -8.93 -8.44
C GLN A 71 5.49 -8.60 -7.95
N VAL A 72 5.69 -7.48 -7.26
CA VAL A 72 7.01 -7.09 -6.74
C VAL A 72 7.52 -8.13 -5.74
N ALA A 73 6.68 -8.53 -4.78
CA ALA A 73 7.05 -9.53 -3.78
C ALA A 73 7.32 -10.93 -4.37
N SER A 74 6.94 -11.19 -5.62
CA SER A 74 7.28 -12.43 -6.34
C SER A 74 8.61 -12.36 -7.09
N HIS A 75 9.21 -11.17 -7.23
CA HIS A 75 10.45 -10.94 -7.98
C HIS A 75 11.61 -10.44 -7.08
N ILE A 76 11.37 -10.37 -5.77
CA ILE A 76 12.37 -10.08 -4.75
C ILE A 76 12.23 -11.12 -3.62
N TYR A 77 13.29 -11.34 -2.84
CA TYR A 77 13.23 -12.25 -1.67
C TYR A 77 13.05 -11.49 -0.34
N GLY A 78 13.10 -10.16 -0.38
CA GLY A 78 12.90 -9.30 0.77
C GLY A 78 11.49 -8.73 0.91
N GLY A 79 11.35 -7.81 1.85
CA GLY A 79 10.12 -7.05 2.05
C GLY A 79 9.95 -5.91 1.05
N THR A 80 8.70 -5.58 0.75
CA THR A 80 8.35 -4.43 -0.07
C THR A 80 7.69 -3.33 0.76
N THR A 81 7.92 -2.07 0.41
CA THR A 81 7.33 -0.93 1.12
C THR A 81 6.73 0.06 0.15
N ILE A 82 5.55 0.55 0.52
CA ILE A 82 4.90 1.70 -0.10
C ILE A 82 4.95 2.83 0.90
N ASN A 83 5.84 3.79 0.65
CA ASN A 83 5.99 4.96 1.50
C ASN A 83 5.04 6.07 1.07
N ARG A 84 4.58 6.87 2.04
CA ARG A 84 3.69 8.02 1.83
C ARG A 84 2.42 7.65 1.07
N ILE A 85 1.84 6.48 1.36
CA ILE A 85 0.66 5.97 0.64
C ILE A 85 -0.55 6.92 0.73
N ASP A 86 -0.65 7.67 1.83
CA ASP A 86 -1.63 8.73 2.06
C ASP A 86 -1.50 9.93 1.12
N GLU A 87 -0.30 10.21 0.61
CA GLU A 87 -0.07 11.28 -0.36
C GLU A 87 -0.10 10.75 -1.78
N VAL A 88 0.48 9.57 -2.01
CA VAL A 88 0.49 8.92 -3.32
C VAL A 88 -0.92 8.64 -3.81
N LEU A 89 -1.82 8.20 -2.92
CA LEU A 89 -3.18 7.85 -3.30
C LEU A 89 -4.20 9.00 -3.17
N ALA A 90 -3.82 10.14 -2.57
CA ALA A 90 -4.71 11.29 -2.40
C ALA A 90 -5.34 11.82 -3.69
N PRO A 91 -4.63 11.90 -4.84
CA PRO A 91 -5.24 12.34 -6.09
C PRO A 91 -6.43 11.47 -6.52
N TYR A 92 -6.37 10.15 -6.28
CA TYR A 92 -7.44 9.23 -6.68
C TYR A 92 -8.68 9.31 -5.77
N VAL A 93 -8.51 9.76 -4.52
CA VAL A 93 -9.63 10.14 -3.64
C VAL A 93 -10.35 11.36 -4.20
N MET A 94 -9.60 12.37 -4.67
CA MET A 94 -10.19 13.56 -5.30
C MET A 94 -10.89 13.21 -6.60
N THR A 95 -10.33 12.32 -7.43
CA THR A 95 -11.01 11.83 -8.63
C THR A 95 -12.33 11.11 -8.30
N SER A 96 -12.38 10.31 -7.23
CA SER A 96 -13.63 9.72 -6.75
C SER A 96 -14.62 10.79 -6.28
N TYR A 97 -14.17 11.80 -5.54
CA TYR A 97 -15.00 12.92 -5.11
C TYR A 97 -15.63 13.68 -6.27
N GLU A 98 -14.84 14.04 -7.28
CA GLU A 98 -15.33 14.72 -8.48
C GLU A 98 -16.40 13.90 -9.19
N LYS A 99 -16.21 12.57 -9.30
CA LYS A 99 -17.23 11.68 -9.88
C LYS A 99 -18.54 11.69 -9.09
N HIS A 100 -18.46 11.56 -7.76
CA HIS A 100 -19.67 11.59 -6.92
C HIS A 100 -20.35 12.97 -6.96
N LEU A 101 -19.58 14.05 -7.07
CA LEU A 101 -20.10 15.41 -7.18
C LEU A 101 -20.85 15.63 -8.51
N GLU A 102 -20.29 15.15 -9.62
CA GLU A 102 -20.97 15.24 -10.92
C GLU A 102 -22.26 14.41 -10.94
N ILE A 103 -22.26 13.21 -10.34
CA ILE A 103 -23.48 12.42 -10.15
C ILE A 103 -24.50 13.21 -9.30
N ALA A 104 -24.06 13.81 -8.19
CA ALA A 104 -24.97 14.56 -7.33
C ALA A 104 -25.64 15.73 -8.05
N LYS A 105 -24.89 16.44 -8.90
CA LYS A 105 -25.41 17.53 -9.74
C LYS A 105 -26.36 17.02 -10.83
N GLU A 106 -25.99 15.95 -11.54
CA GLU A 106 -26.82 15.33 -12.57
C GLU A 106 -28.20 14.94 -12.04
N TRP A 107 -28.23 14.42 -10.81
CA TRP A 107 -29.46 13.98 -10.14
C TRP A 107 -30.13 15.07 -9.30
N ASN A 108 -29.65 16.32 -9.34
CA ASN A 108 -30.15 17.45 -8.55
C ASN A 108 -30.30 17.13 -7.05
N ILE A 109 -29.31 16.46 -6.46
CA ILE A 109 -29.26 16.23 -5.02
C ILE A 109 -29.14 17.58 -4.31
N ALA A 110 -29.96 17.81 -3.27
CA ALA A 110 -30.05 19.10 -2.59
C ALA A 110 -28.71 19.62 -2.06
N GLU A 111 -27.89 18.74 -1.49
CA GLU A 111 -26.57 19.04 -0.93
C GLU A 111 -25.49 18.22 -1.66
N PRO A 112 -25.08 18.64 -2.88
CA PRO A 112 -24.27 17.80 -3.75
C PRO A 112 -22.84 17.58 -3.22
N GLU A 113 -22.26 18.58 -2.54
CA GLU A 113 -20.93 18.48 -1.93
C GLU A 113 -20.92 17.53 -0.73
N GLU A 114 -21.91 17.62 0.16
CA GLU A 114 -22.05 16.72 1.32
C GLU A 114 -22.33 15.29 0.86
N PHE A 115 -23.15 15.10 -0.17
CA PHE A 115 -23.34 13.79 -0.80
C PHE A 115 -22.01 13.25 -1.33
N ALA A 116 -21.29 14.03 -2.13
CA ALA A 116 -20.04 13.59 -2.74
C ALA A 116 -19.00 13.22 -1.69
N LYS A 117 -18.88 14.03 -0.64
CA LYS A 117 -18.00 13.77 0.50
C LYS A 117 -18.37 12.48 1.22
N ALA A 118 -19.64 12.27 1.58
CA ALA A 118 -20.09 11.07 2.27
C ALA A 118 -19.87 9.79 1.43
N ARG A 119 -20.10 9.86 0.12
CA ARG A 119 -19.84 8.75 -0.81
C ARG A 119 -18.35 8.45 -0.94
N THR A 120 -17.50 9.47 -1.05
CA THR A 120 -16.04 9.30 -1.11
C THR A 120 -15.47 8.76 0.19
N GLU A 121 -15.95 9.20 1.35
CA GLU A 121 -15.51 8.68 2.66
C GLU A 121 -15.79 7.19 2.79
N LYS A 122 -16.99 6.75 2.37
CA LYS A 122 -17.36 5.34 2.33
C LYS A 122 -16.52 4.56 1.32
N GLU A 123 -16.37 5.07 0.10
CA GLU A 123 -15.57 4.42 -0.95
C GLU A 123 -14.10 4.26 -0.52
N CYS A 124 -13.49 5.29 0.09
CA CYS A 124 -12.12 5.23 0.56
C CYS A 124 -11.94 4.18 1.67
N TYR A 125 -12.87 4.13 2.63
CA TYR A 125 -12.85 3.09 3.66
C TYR A 125 -12.92 1.68 3.05
N ASP A 126 -13.82 1.47 2.09
CA ASP A 126 -14.00 0.18 1.43
C ASP A 126 -12.79 -0.19 0.55
N ALA A 127 -12.19 0.78 -0.12
CA ALA A 127 -10.98 0.60 -0.93
C ALA A 127 -9.78 0.13 -0.09
N PHE A 128 -9.61 0.68 1.11
CA PHE A 128 -8.57 0.25 2.05
C PHE A 128 -8.92 -1.05 2.78
N GLN A 129 -10.21 -1.33 2.98
CA GLN A 129 -10.65 -2.64 3.43
C GLN A 129 -10.22 -3.70 2.41
N SER A 130 -10.61 -3.52 1.14
CA SER A 130 -10.24 -4.44 0.06
C SER A 130 -8.73 -4.62 -0.03
N LEU A 131 -7.95 -3.53 0.05
CA LEU A 131 -6.48 -3.62 0.04
C LEU A 131 -5.93 -4.45 1.21
N GLU A 132 -6.45 -4.28 2.43
CA GLU A 132 -6.04 -5.07 3.59
C GLU A 132 -6.38 -6.56 3.41
N TYR A 133 -7.55 -6.87 2.85
CA TYR A 133 -7.92 -8.25 2.53
C TYR A 133 -7.04 -8.84 1.42
N GLU A 134 -6.86 -8.14 0.31
CA GLU A 134 -6.07 -8.59 -0.84
C GLU A 134 -4.61 -8.84 -0.46
N VAL A 135 -4.00 -7.99 0.36
CA VAL A 135 -2.65 -8.25 0.90
C VAL A 135 -2.61 -9.57 1.67
N ASN A 136 -3.69 -9.96 2.36
CA ASN A 136 -3.74 -11.18 3.17
C ASN A 136 -4.31 -12.41 2.44
N THR A 137 -4.80 -12.28 1.20
CA THR A 137 -5.35 -13.39 0.41
C THR A 137 -4.55 -13.66 -0.88
N LEU A 138 -3.79 -12.70 -1.37
CA LEU A 138 -2.85 -12.88 -2.48
C LEU A 138 -1.63 -13.67 -2.00
N HIS A 139 -1.11 -14.53 -2.88
CA HIS A 139 0.08 -15.31 -2.65
C HIS A 139 1.18 -14.86 -3.61
N THR A 140 2.41 -14.79 -3.08
CA THR A 140 3.63 -14.60 -3.87
C THR A 140 4.06 -15.90 -4.55
N ALA A 141 5.06 -15.84 -5.43
CA ALA A 141 5.60 -17.02 -6.12
C ALA A 141 6.10 -18.13 -5.17
N ASN A 142 6.50 -17.80 -3.94
CA ASN A 142 6.90 -18.78 -2.92
C ASN A 142 5.73 -19.28 -2.04
N GLY A 143 4.48 -18.93 -2.38
CA GLY A 143 3.28 -19.41 -1.70
C GLY A 143 2.98 -18.73 -0.36
N GLN A 144 3.60 -17.60 -0.06
CA GLN A 144 3.39 -16.86 1.18
C GLN A 144 2.57 -15.57 0.96
N THR A 145 2.02 -15.03 2.04
CA THR A 145 1.48 -13.67 2.06
C THR A 145 2.62 -12.68 1.79
N PRO A 146 2.45 -11.67 0.91
CA PRO A 146 3.50 -10.70 0.62
C PRO A 146 3.92 -9.89 1.86
N PHE A 147 5.23 -9.75 2.06
CA PHE A 147 5.79 -9.00 3.18
C PHE A 147 5.79 -7.50 2.85
N VAL A 148 4.70 -6.81 3.19
CA VAL A 148 4.50 -5.41 2.82
C VAL A 148 4.39 -4.47 4.01
N THR A 149 4.97 -3.27 3.88
CA THR A 149 4.84 -2.16 4.84
C THR A 149 4.22 -0.93 4.19
N PHE A 150 3.28 -0.29 4.88
CA PHE A 150 2.72 1.00 4.50
C PHE A 150 3.26 2.11 5.41
N GLY A 151 3.93 3.09 4.80
CA GLY A 151 4.31 4.34 5.45
C GLY A 151 3.28 5.44 5.18
N PHE A 152 2.82 6.14 6.23
CA PHE A 152 1.83 7.22 6.12
C PHE A 152 1.91 8.18 7.33
N GLY A 153 1.11 9.25 7.32
CA GLY A 153 0.89 10.12 8.48
C GLY A 153 1.37 11.56 8.30
N LEU A 154 2.06 11.85 7.19
CA LEU A 154 2.63 13.17 6.93
C LEU A 154 1.80 14.02 5.96
N GLY A 155 0.79 13.43 5.31
CA GLY A 155 -0.14 14.16 4.45
C GLY A 155 -1.13 15.02 5.24
N THR A 156 -1.35 16.25 4.78
CA THR A 156 -2.23 17.25 5.43
C THR A 156 -3.55 17.46 4.71
N SER A 157 -3.65 17.07 3.43
CA SER A 157 -4.88 17.25 2.65
C SER A 157 -6.03 16.43 3.25
N TRP A 158 -7.28 16.86 3.03
CA TRP A 158 -8.46 16.09 3.44
C TRP A 158 -8.40 14.65 2.90
N ALA A 159 -8.02 14.47 1.64
CA ALA A 159 -7.85 13.16 1.01
C ALA A 159 -6.79 12.30 1.72
N SER A 160 -5.63 12.88 2.05
CA SER A 160 -4.57 12.17 2.79
C SER A 160 -5.03 11.76 4.19
N ARG A 161 -5.69 12.67 4.91
CA ARG A 161 -6.26 12.36 6.23
C ARG A 161 -7.32 11.27 6.15
N LEU A 162 -8.16 11.30 5.12
CA LEU A 162 -9.16 10.27 4.88
C LEU A 162 -8.51 8.90 4.63
N ILE A 163 -7.42 8.85 3.88
CA ILE A 163 -6.62 7.63 3.69
C ILE A 163 -6.04 7.14 5.03
N GLN A 164 -5.39 8.02 5.80
CA GLN A 164 -4.81 7.67 7.10
C GLN A 164 -5.88 7.09 8.03
N GLN A 165 -7.05 7.72 8.13
CA GLN A 165 -8.17 7.23 8.92
C GLN A 165 -8.72 5.90 8.39
N SER A 166 -8.83 5.73 7.07
CA SER A 166 -9.32 4.50 6.45
C SER A 166 -8.41 3.32 6.75
N ILE A 167 -7.09 3.50 6.69
CA ILE A 167 -6.09 2.49 7.08
C ILE A 167 -6.28 2.11 8.56
N LEU A 168 -6.29 3.09 9.46
CA LEU A 168 -6.36 2.87 10.91
C LEU A 168 -7.69 2.22 11.32
N LYS A 169 -8.82 2.73 10.80
CA LYS A 169 -10.16 2.19 11.11
C LYS A 169 -10.32 0.75 10.64
N ASN A 170 -9.82 0.40 9.45
CA ASN A 170 -9.83 -0.98 8.96
C ASN A 170 -8.98 -1.89 9.87
N ARG A 171 -7.75 -1.47 10.19
CA ARG A 171 -6.88 -2.23 11.09
C ARG A 171 -7.50 -2.48 12.47
N ILE A 172 -8.18 -1.48 13.03
CA ILE A 172 -8.90 -1.58 14.31
C ILE A 172 -10.10 -2.53 14.19
N ALA A 173 -10.82 -2.50 13.06
CA ALA A 173 -11.96 -3.39 12.82
C ALA A 173 -11.55 -4.87 12.78
N GLY A 174 -10.31 -5.16 12.36
CA GLY A 174 -9.72 -6.49 12.33
C GLY A 174 -10.11 -7.30 11.09
N LEU A 175 -9.32 -8.35 10.82
CA LEU A 175 -9.41 -9.13 9.59
C LEU A 175 -10.36 -10.33 9.72
N GLY A 176 -11.27 -10.45 8.74
CA GLY A 176 -12.18 -11.58 8.59
C GLY A 176 -13.27 -11.66 9.64
N LYS A 177 -14.04 -12.75 9.59
CA LYS A 177 -15.22 -12.97 10.47
C LYS A 177 -14.91 -12.80 11.96
N ASN A 178 -13.72 -13.25 12.38
CA ASN A 178 -13.31 -13.25 13.78
C ASN A 178 -12.51 -11.99 14.17
N ARG A 179 -12.39 -11.00 13.28
CA ARG A 179 -11.68 -9.73 13.52
C ARG A 179 -10.26 -9.94 14.07
N LYS A 180 -9.51 -10.86 13.47
CA LYS A 180 -8.15 -11.18 13.91
C LYS A 180 -7.22 -10.00 13.63
N THR A 181 -6.21 -9.81 14.47
CA THR A 181 -5.11 -8.89 14.18
C THR A 181 -4.33 -9.41 12.97
N ALA A 182 -4.34 -8.68 11.86
CA ALA A 182 -3.57 -9.05 10.69
C ALA A 182 -2.06 -8.82 10.93
N VAL A 183 -1.22 -9.70 10.36
CA VAL A 183 0.24 -9.59 10.43
C VAL A 183 0.74 -8.55 9.43
N PHE A 184 0.15 -8.53 8.23
CA PHE A 184 0.45 -7.59 7.15
C PHE A 184 -0.79 -6.81 6.70
N PRO A 185 -0.63 -5.66 6.01
CA PRO A 185 0.60 -4.87 5.94
C PRO A 185 1.08 -4.42 7.32
N LYS A 186 2.40 -4.24 7.49
CA LYS A 186 2.93 -3.46 8.63
C LYS A 186 2.53 -2.00 8.44
N LEU A 187 2.19 -1.32 9.53
CA LEU A 187 1.79 0.09 9.51
C LEU A 187 2.86 0.93 10.21
N VAL A 188 3.43 1.90 9.49
CA VAL A 188 4.42 2.84 10.03
C VAL A 188 3.87 4.26 9.89
N PHE A 189 3.45 4.83 11.02
CA PHE A 189 2.93 6.19 11.09
C PHE A 189 4.06 7.17 11.44
N GLY A 190 4.31 8.14 10.58
CA GLY A 190 5.33 9.16 10.80
C GLY A 190 4.83 10.26 11.74
N ILE A 191 5.48 10.42 12.89
CA ILE A 191 5.19 11.50 13.84
C ILE A 191 6.10 12.70 13.56
N LYS A 192 5.53 13.91 13.49
CA LYS A 192 6.23 15.17 13.24
C LYS A 192 5.63 16.31 14.08
N ASP A 193 6.50 17.06 14.75
CA ASP A 193 6.13 18.27 15.49
C ASP A 193 5.52 19.33 14.56
N GLY A 194 4.42 19.96 14.98
CA GLY A 194 3.67 20.91 14.16
C GLY A 194 2.71 20.25 13.16
N LEU A 195 2.48 18.94 13.27
CA LEU A 195 1.62 18.19 12.36
C LEU A 195 0.72 17.17 13.06
N ASN A 196 1.26 16.27 13.87
CA ASN A 196 0.50 15.18 14.50
C ASN A 196 1.05 14.75 15.87
N HIS A 197 1.81 15.63 16.54
CA HIS A 197 2.51 15.30 17.79
C HIS A 197 1.85 15.94 19.01
N LYS A 198 1.32 17.17 18.87
CA LYS A 198 0.75 17.96 19.98
C LYS A 198 -0.73 18.25 19.77
N ALA A 199 -1.48 18.50 20.85
CA ALA A 199 -2.93 18.65 20.81
C ALA A 199 -3.44 19.76 19.87
N GLU A 200 -2.63 20.80 19.67
CA GLU A 200 -2.88 21.92 18.77
C GLU A 200 -2.53 21.61 17.30
N ASP A 201 -1.85 20.49 17.03
CA ASP A 201 -1.44 20.13 15.69
C ASP A 201 -2.64 19.66 14.85
N PRO A 202 -2.65 19.93 13.53
CA PRO A 202 -3.81 19.65 12.70
C PRO A 202 -4.23 18.18 12.69
N ASN A 203 -3.28 17.24 12.66
CA ASN A 203 -3.50 15.80 12.61
C ASN A 203 -3.22 15.11 13.97
N TYR A 204 -3.40 15.78 15.12
CA TYR A 204 -3.27 15.16 16.44
C TYR A 204 -4.19 13.94 16.65
#